data_AF-A0A845LF10-F1
#
_entry.id   AF-A0A845LF10-F1
#
_cell.length_a   1.000
_cell.length_b   1.000
_cell.length_c   1.000
_cell.angle_alpha   90.00
_cell.angle_beta   90.00
_cell.angle_gamma   90.00
#
_symmetry.space_group_name_H-M   'P 1'
#
loop_
_entity.id
_entity.type
_entity.pdbx_description
1 polymer ?
#
loop_
_entity_poly.entity_id
_entity_poly.type
_entity_poly.pdbx_seq_one_letter_code
_entity_poly.pdbx_strand_id
1 'polypeptide(L)'
;MANNQNLADAREVMVAGFLILAGFNVSKPLSGASKYVFIVEKKGVCIKAQVKNLKRDPEYKKSPSPVYNIDASCTDIETGKQIPYKPTEVDVIIGYNIEERCFAAVPLADFDGKTSAVVHAKDGLRANYFHSWSALDDMVTQALGEK
;
A
#
# COMPACT_ATOMS: atom_id res chain seq x y z
N MET A 1 7.96 5.22 -24.47
CA MET A 1 7.36 5.57 -23.17
C MET A 1 6.61 4.35 -22.68
N ALA A 2 7.01 3.72 -21.59
CA ALA A 2 6.16 2.70 -20.98
C ALA A 2 4.86 3.39 -20.56
N ASN A 3 3.72 2.86 -21.00
CA ASN A 3 2.40 3.39 -20.63
C ASN A 3 2.30 3.39 -19.10
N ASN A 4 1.77 4.46 -18.48
CA ASN A 4 1.66 4.54 -17.01
C ASN A 4 0.91 3.34 -16.41
N GLN A 5 -0.01 2.77 -17.19
CA GLN A 5 -0.70 1.52 -16.86
C GLN A 5 0.26 0.33 -16.75
N ASN A 6 1.20 0.15 -17.68
CA ASN A 6 2.16 -0.96 -17.65
C ASN A 6 3.03 -0.92 -16.39
N LEU A 7 3.39 0.28 -15.94
CA LEU A 7 4.13 0.44 -14.68
C LEU A 7 3.25 0.14 -13.47
N ALA A 8 1.97 0.49 -13.49
CA ALA A 8 1.04 0.12 -12.43
C ALA A 8 0.90 -1.40 -12.34
N ASP A 9 0.60 -2.06 -13.46
CA ASP A 9 0.46 -3.52 -13.54
C ASP A 9 1.73 -4.24 -13.07
N ALA A 10 2.91 -3.74 -13.45
CA ALA A 10 4.18 -4.29 -12.98
C ALA A 10 4.34 -4.19 -11.46
N ARG A 11 3.90 -3.09 -10.82
CA ARG A 11 3.93 -2.98 -9.34
C ARG A 11 3.00 -4.00 -8.71
N GLU A 12 1.80 -4.17 -9.25
CA GLU A 12 0.83 -5.14 -8.74
C GLU A 12 1.40 -6.55 -8.78
N VAL A 13 1.99 -6.97 -9.91
CA VAL A 13 2.62 -8.28 -10.05
C VAL A 13 3.75 -8.48 -9.04
N MET A 14 4.62 -7.48 -8.87
CA MET A 14 5.74 -7.56 -7.91
C MET A 14 5.24 -7.67 -6.46
N VAL A 15 4.25 -6.85 -6.08
CA VAL A 15 3.66 -6.88 -4.74
C VAL A 15 2.97 -8.21 -4.47
N ALA A 16 2.20 -8.74 -5.44
CA ALA A 16 1.58 -10.06 -5.31
C ALA A 16 2.63 -11.16 -5.07
N GLY A 17 3.73 -11.14 -5.83
CA GLY A 17 4.84 -12.07 -5.63
C GLY A 17 5.43 -12.00 -4.22
N PHE A 18 5.69 -10.79 -3.70
CA PHE A 18 6.23 -10.63 -2.35
C PHE A 18 5.26 -11.06 -1.25
N LEU A 19 3.96 -10.79 -1.41
CA LEU A 19 2.93 -11.25 -0.49
C LEU A 19 2.86 -12.78 -0.44
N ILE A 20 2.89 -13.45 -1.61
CA ILE A 20 2.90 -14.92 -1.69
C ILE A 20 4.14 -15.48 -1.00
N LEU A 21 5.33 -14.89 -1.25
CA LEU A 21 6.57 -15.30 -0.58
C LEU A 21 6.53 -15.07 0.94
N ALA A 22 5.76 -14.10 1.41
CA ALA A 22 5.52 -13.84 2.83
C ALA A 22 4.42 -14.74 3.44
N GLY A 23 3.86 -15.69 2.67
CA GLY A 23 2.90 -16.67 3.14
C GLY A 23 1.45 -16.21 3.14
N PHE A 24 1.13 -15.15 2.39
CA PHE A 24 -0.25 -14.72 2.18
C PHE A 24 -0.83 -15.35 0.91
N ASN A 25 -2.12 -15.68 0.94
CA ASN A 25 -2.88 -15.94 -0.28
C ASN A 25 -3.30 -14.60 -0.89
N VAL A 26 -3.15 -14.46 -2.21
CA VAL A 26 -3.46 -13.21 -2.91
C VAL A 26 -4.46 -13.50 -4.01
N SER A 27 -5.55 -12.74 -4.03
CA SER A 27 -6.54 -12.79 -5.11
C SER A 27 -6.82 -11.39 -5.66
N LYS A 28 -7.04 -11.30 -6.97
CA LYS A 28 -7.39 -10.06 -7.67
C LYS A 28 -8.89 -10.12 -8.01
N PRO A 29 -9.68 -9.06 -7.71
CA PRO A 29 -11.09 -9.04 -8.06
C PRO A 29 -11.29 -9.11 -9.58
N LEU A 30 -12.35 -9.81 -10.00
CA LEU A 30 -12.66 -10.05 -11.41
C LEU A 30 -13.10 -8.79 -12.17
N SER A 31 -13.59 -7.77 -11.47
CA SER A 31 -14.02 -6.51 -12.06
C SER A 31 -13.12 -5.35 -11.62
N GLY A 32 -12.77 -4.48 -12.57
CA GLY A 32 -12.05 -3.23 -12.30
C GLY A 32 -12.87 -2.17 -11.55
N ALA A 33 -14.05 -2.52 -11.04
CA ALA A 33 -14.91 -1.64 -10.27
C ALA A 33 -14.51 -1.54 -8.80
N SER A 34 -13.69 -2.48 -8.30
CA SER A 34 -13.17 -2.43 -6.94
C SER A 34 -12.17 -1.29 -6.76
N LYS A 35 -12.23 -0.63 -5.61
CA LYS A 35 -11.28 0.42 -5.20
C LYS A 35 -9.94 -0.12 -4.69
N TYR A 36 -9.88 -1.43 -4.42
CA TYR A 36 -8.70 -2.20 -4.04
C TYR A 36 -8.23 -3.09 -5.19
N VAL A 37 -6.93 -3.41 -5.20
CA VAL A 37 -6.29 -4.28 -6.20
C VAL A 37 -6.29 -5.74 -5.75
N PHE A 38 -6.11 -6.00 -4.45
CA PHE A 38 -6.03 -7.37 -3.93
C PHE A 38 -6.96 -7.59 -2.75
N ILE A 39 -7.45 -8.81 -2.62
CA ILE A 39 -7.74 -9.41 -1.33
C ILE A 39 -6.53 -10.24 -0.93
N VAL A 40 -5.91 -9.85 0.18
CA VAL A 40 -4.80 -10.54 0.82
C VAL A 40 -5.37 -11.34 1.98
N GLU A 41 -5.17 -12.65 1.98
CA GLU A 41 -5.73 -13.56 2.98
C GLU A 41 -4.63 -14.30 3.74
N LYS A 42 -4.82 -14.43 5.05
CA LYS A 42 -4.02 -15.30 5.91
C LYS A 42 -4.86 -15.76 7.10
N LYS A 43 -4.83 -17.07 7.37
CA LYS A 43 -5.60 -17.72 8.47
C LYS A 43 -7.12 -17.43 8.43
N GLY A 44 -7.70 -17.31 7.23
CA GLY A 44 -9.10 -16.99 7.01
C GLY A 44 -9.47 -15.51 7.13
N VAL A 45 -8.51 -14.63 7.44
CA VAL A 45 -8.71 -13.19 7.53
C VAL A 45 -8.42 -12.55 6.19
N CYS A 46 -9.40 -11.84 5.62
CA CYS A 46 -9.30 -11.16 4.33
C CYS A 46 -9.07 -9.65 4.51
N ILE A 47 -8.05 -9.12 3.85
CA ILE A 47 -7.64 -7.70 3.90
C ILE A 47 -7.71 -7.11 2.48
N LYS A 48 -8.44 -6.01 2.30
CA LYS A 48 -8.49 -5.26 1.03
C LYS A 48 -7.26 -4.38 0.91
N ALA A 49 -6.38 -4.70 -0.03
CA ALA A 49 -5.14 -3.98 -0.27
C ALA A 49 -5.19 -3.19 -1.59
N GLN A 50 -4.78 -1.93 -1.53
CA GLN A 50 -4.57 -1.12 -2.73
C GLN A 50 -3.08 -0.94 -2.99
N VAL A 51 -2.66 -1.16 -4.24
CA VAL A 51 -1.26 -0.95 -4.66
C VAL A 51 -1.09 0.45 -5.25
N LYS A 52 -0.01 1.13 -4.84
CA LYS A 52 0.34 2.49 -5.25
C LYS A 52 1.83 2.63 -5.51
N ASN A 53 2.21 3.72 -6.17
CA ASN A 53 3.61 4.04 -6.36
C ASN A 53 4.19 4.60 -5.05
N LEU A 54 5.32 4.04 -4.60
CA LEU A 54 6.10 4.59 -3.51
C LEU A 54 7.18 5.49 -4.11
N LYS A 55 7.08 6.79 -3.88
CA LYS A 55 7.98 7.79 -4.50
C LYS A 55 8.92 8.35 -3.46
N ARG A 56 10.19 8.55 -3.80
CA ARG A 56 11.10 9.29 -2.91
C ARG A 56 10.59 10.72 -2.76
N ASP A 57 10.50 11.20 -1.52
CA ASP A 57 10.00 12.53 -1.22
C ASP A 57 11.12 13.57 -1.40
N PRO A 58 11.00 14.52 -2.35
CA PRO A 58 12.03 15.51 -2.62
C PRO A 58 12.17 16.59 -1.54
N GLU A 59 11.22 16.70 -0.61
CA GLU A 59 11.30 17.66 0.50
C GLU A 59 12.31 17.22 1.57
N TYR A 60 12.59 15.92 1.65
CA TYR A 60 13.45 15.29 2.65
C TYR A 60 14.87 15.01 2.16
N LYS A 61 15.39 15.82 1.23
CA LYS A 61 16.75 15.64 0.65
C LYS A 61 17.89 15.64 1.69
N LYS A 62 17.67 16.29 2.84
CA LYS A 62 18.66 16.38 3.93
C LYS A 62 18.45 15.32 5.02
N SER A 63 17.43 14.47 4.89
CA SER A 63 17.17 13.39 5.84
C SER A 63 18.35 12.40 5.85
N PRO A 64 18.78 11.90 7.01
CA PRO A 64 19.87 10.93 7.10
C PRO A 64 19.51 9.56 6.48
N SER A 65 18.22 9.29 6.31
CA SER A 65 17.69 8.11 5.63
C SER A 65 16.67 8.50 4.56
N PRO A 66 16.48 7.68 3.51
CA PRO A 66 15.44 7.93 2.51
C PRO A 66 14.06 8.08 3.16
N VAL A 67 13.27 8.97 2.59
CA VAL A 67 11.88 9.23 2.98
C VAL A 67 11.05 9.10 1.72
N TYR A 68 9.93 8.41 1.83
CA TYR A 68 9.04 8.13 0.71
C TYR A 68 7.64 8.66 0.98
N ASN A 69 6.96 9.02 -0.09
CA ASN A 69 5.56 9.39 -0.10
C ASN A 69 4.76 8.30 -0.82
N ILE A 70 3.63 7.93 -0.23
CA ILE A 70 2.67 6.98 -0.77
C ILE A 70 1.30 7.68 -0.92
N ASP A 71 0.76 7.64 -2.14
CA ASP A 71 -0.55 8.17 -2.46
C ASP A 71 -1.65 7.23 -1.91
N ALA A 72 -2.67 7.74 -1.24
CA ALA A 72 -3.84 7.03 -0.73
C ALA A 72 -5.16 7.63 -1.22
N SER A 73 -5.17 8.05 -2.48
CA SER A 73 -6.37 8.57 -3.14
C SER A 73 -6.73 7.78 -4.39
N CYS A 74 -7.99 7.87 -4.77
CA CYS A 74 -8.49 7.52 -6.10
C CYS A 74 -8.93 8.78 -6.85
N THR A 75 -8.94 8.71 -8.17
CA THR A 75 -9.48 9.79 -8.99
C THR A 75 -10.99 9.62 -9.06
N ASP A 76 -11.71 10.66 -8.71
CA ASP A 76 -13.14 10.78 -8.95
C ASP A 76 -13.38 10.97 -10.45
N ILE A 77 -14.18 10.10 -11.05
CA ILE A 77 -14.35 10.06 -12.51
C ILE A 77 -15.19 11.25 -13.01
N GLU A 78 -16.11 11.75 -12.18
CA GLU A 78 -17.00 12.84 -12.57
C GLU A 78 -16.29 14.20 -12.49
N THR A 79 -15.47 14.40 -11.45
CA THR A 79 -14.85 15.68 -11.14
C THR A 79 -13.35 15.73 -11.48
N GLY A 80 -12.72 14.60 -11.73
CA GLY A 80 -11.28 14.46 -11.94
C GLY A 80 -10.44 14.72 -10.68
N LYS A 81 -11.07 14.95 -9.52
CA LYS A 81 -10.37 15.28 -8.27
C LYS A 81 -9.83 14.03 -7.59
N GLN A 82 -8.73 14.18 -6.85
CA GLN A 82 -8.25 13.13 -5.96
C GLN A 82 -9.10 13.10 -4.69
N ILE A 83 -9.68 11.94 -4.39
CA ILE A 83 -10.47 11.70 -3.19
C ILE A 83 -9.74 10.63 -2.36
N PRO A 84 -9.53 10.85 -1.05
CA PRO A 84 -8.91 9.85 -0.18
C PRO A 84 -9.77 8.57 -0.13
N TYR A 85 -9.12 7.42 -0.01
CA TYR A 85 -9.84 6.16 0.22
C TYR A 85 -10.58 6.18 1.56
N LYS A 86 -11.69 5.45 1.61
CA LYS A 86 -12.47 5.25 2.83
C LYS A 86 -12.17 3.88 3.46
N PRO A 87 -12.32 3.73 4.80
CA PRO A 87 -12.18 2.43 5.48
C PRO A 87 -13.08 1.32 4.93
N THR A 88 -14.23 1.68 4.37
CA THR A 88 -15.13 0.71 3.71
C THR A 88 -14.58 0.21 2.38
N GLU A 89 -13.64 0.92 1.75
CA GLU A 89 -13.11 0.63 0.42
C GLU A 89 -11.78 -0.13 0.48
N VAL A 90 -10.86 0.30 1.34
CA VAL A 90 -9.49 -0.23 1.42
C VAL A 90 -9.07 -0.30 2.88
N ASP A 91 -8.35 -1.37 3.26
CA ASP A 91 -7.85 -1.55 4.62
C ASP A 91 -6.37 -1.13 4.73
N VAL A 92 -5.58 -1.38 3.68
CA VAL A 92 -4.14 -1.11 3.63
C VAL A 92 -3.71 -0.57 2.27
N ILE A 93 -2.77 0.39 2.27
CA ILE A 93 -2.11 0.89 1.07
C ILE A 93 -0.70 0.31 1.01
N ILE A 94 -0.41 -0.43 -0.07
CA ILE A 94 0.91 -1.01 -0.34
C ILE A 94 1.60 -0.17 -1.41
N GLY A 95 2.66 0.52 -1.01
CA GLY A 95 3.49 1.31 -1.91
C GLY A 95 4.64 0.47 -2.42
N TYR A 96 4.89 0.50 -3.73
CA TYR A 96 6.08 -0.11 -4.31
C TYR A 96 6.85 0.86 -5.20
N ASN A 97 8.16 0.94 -4.98
CA ASN A 97 9.11 1.66 -5.81
C ASN A 97 9.85 0.65 -6.69
N ILE A 98 9.62 0.70 -8.00
CA ILE A 98 10.26 -0.22 -8.95
C ILE A 98 11.77 0.04 -9.07
N GLU A 99 12.18 1.31 -9.03
CA GLU A 99 13.56 1.72 -9.27
C GLU A 99 14.46 1.31 -8.11
N GLU A 100 14.02 1.59 -6.89
CA GLU A 100 14.76 1.26 -5.65
C GLU A 100 14.41 -0.14 -5.12
N ARG A 101 13.45 -0.84 -5.75
CA ARG A 101 12.94 -2.16 -5.35
C ARG A 101 12.54 -2.25 -3.87
N CYS A 102 11.93 -1.19 -3.36
CA CYS A 102 11.48 -1.10 -1.97
C CYS A 102 9.96 -0.98 -1.87
N PHE A 103 9.41 -1.41 -0.73
CA PHE A 103 7.98 -1.36 -0.46
C PHE A 103 7.65 -0.89 0.95
N ALA A 104 6.42 -0.43 1.15
CA ALA A 104 5.84 -0.19 2.45
C ALA A 104 4.35 -0.57 2.46
N ALA A 105 3.87 -1.18 3.55
CA ALA A 105 2.47 -1.54 3.72
C ALA A 105 1.89 -0.78 4.91
N VAL A 106 1.08 0.26 4.63
CA VAL A 106 0.59 1.20 5.65
C VAL A 106 -0.93 1.02 5.82
N PRO A 107 -1.44 0.82 7.06
CA PRO A 107 -2.89 0.79 7.31
C PRO A 107 -3.56 2.07 6.82
N LEU A 108 -4.77 1.98 6.24
CA LEU A 108 -5.47 3.19 5.78
C LEU A 108 -5.75 4.17 6.92
N ALA A 109 -6.00 3.65 8.13
CA ALA A 109 -6.22 4.46 9.34
C ALA A 109 -5.07 5.44 9.60
N ASP A 110 -3.83 5.05 9.29
CA ASP A 110 -2.64 5.88 9.53
C ASP A 110 -2.52 7.05 8.55
N PHE A 111 -3.36 7.12 7.50
CA PHE A 111 -3.43 8.27 6.60
C PHE A 111 -4.32 9.39 7.16
N ASP A 112 -5.15 9.12 8.18
CA ASP A 112 -5.98 10.13 8.85
C ASP A 112 -6.85 10.94 7.86
N GLY A 113 -7.47 10.23 6.90
CA GLY A 113 -8.29 10.83 5.84
C GLY A 113 -7.53 11.65 4.79
N LYS A 114 -6.19 11.68 4.84
CA LYS A 114 -5.36 12.40 3.85
C LYS A 114 -5.16 11.58 2.59
N THR A 115 -4.85 12.26 1.50
CA THR A 115 -4.60 11.65 0.18
C THR A 115 -3.20 11.07 0.03
N SER A 116 -2.32 11.27 1.01
CA SER A 116 -0.96 10.71 1.02
C SER A 116 -0.39 10.63 2.43
N ALA A 117 0.65 9.82 2.59
CA ALA A 117 1.42 9.74 3.82
C ALA A 117 2.92 9.58 3.54
N VAL A 118 3.70 10.01 4.51
CA VAL A 118 5.16 9.85 4.50
C VAL A 118 5.55 8.59 5.26
N VAL A 119 6.52 7.86 4.71
CA VAL A 119 7.15 6.66 5.28
C VAL A 119 8.66 6.85 5.28
N HIS A 120 9.27 6.77 6.46
CA HIS A 120 10.72 6.80 6.61
C HIS A 120 11.30 5.40 6.35
N ALA A 121 12.43 5.32 5.65
CA ALA A 121 13.12 4.04 5.44
C ALA A 121 13.73 3.47 6.73
N LYS A 122 14.04 4.36 7.68
CA LYS A 122 14.66 4.05 8.97
C LYS A 122 14.30 5.14 9.97
N ASP A 123 14.15 4.77 11.24
CA ASP A 123 14.04 5.68 12.40
C ASP A 123 13.19 6.93 12.12
N GLY A 124 11.87 6.80 12.19
CA GLY A 124 10.98 7.92 11.91
C GLY A 124 9.53 7.51 11.73
N LEU A 125 8.76 8.42 11.11
CA LEU A 125 7.33 8.21 10.92
C LEU A 125 7.08 6.99 10.02
N ARG A 126 6.27 6.06 10.52
CA ARG A 126 5.86 4.84 9.80
C ARG A 126 7.02 3.93 9.37
N ALA A 127 8.19 4.07 9.99
CA ALA A 127 9.37 3.27 9.63
C ALA A 127 9.17 1.77 9.87
N ASN A 128 8.32 1.40 10.83
CA ASN A 128 7.91 0.01 11.09
C ASN A 128 7.19 -0.66 9.91
N TYR A 129 6.63 0.11 8.99
CA TYR A 129 5.94 -0.40 7.80
C TYR A 129 6.84 -0.48 6.55
N PHE A 130 8.05 0.10 6.60
CA PHE A 130 8.99 0.02 5.49
C PHE A 130 9.63 -1.38 5.44
N HIS A 131 9.63 -2.01 4.27
CA HIS A 131 10.10 -3.40 4.08
C HIS A 131 9.46 -4.42 5.04
N SER A 132 8.22 -4.16 5.43
CA SER A 132 7.54 -4.91 6.47
C SER A 132 6.10 -5.20 6.09
N TRP A 133 5.62 -6.38 6.49
CA TRP A 133 4.21 -6.78 6.40
C TRP A 133 3.51 -6.67 7.75
N SER A 134 4.12 -6.00 8.74
CA SER A 134 3.58 -5.89 10.10
C SER A 134 2.15 -5.38 10.13
N ALA A 135 1.79 -4.41 9.28
CA ALA A 135 0.42 -3.93 9.16
C ALA A 135 -0.59 -5.05 8.84
N LEU A 136 -0.23 -5.97 7.95
CA LEU A 136 -1.08 -7.11 7.59
C LEU A 136 -1.13 -8.13 8.72
N ASP A 137 0.02 -8.46 9.30
CA ASP A 137 0.11 -9.42 10.41
C ASP A 137 -0.64 -8.94 11.65
N ASP A 138 -0.57 -7.65 11.97
CA ASP A 138 -1.30 -7.01 13.07
C ASP A 138 -2.81 -7.09 12.84
N MET A 139 -3.28 -6.83 11.61
CA MET A 139 -4.69 -6.97 11.24
C MET A 139 -5.18 -8.41 11.36
N VAL A 140 -4.38 -9.40 10.93
CA VAL A 140 -4.70 -10.83 11.08
C VAL A 140 -4.80 -11.18 12.57
N THR A 141 -3.81 -10.80 13.36
CA THR A 141 -3.74 -11.05 14.81
C THR A 141 -4.94 -10.46 15.53
N GLN A 142 -5.27 -9.20 15.22
CA GLN A 142 -6.43 -8.50 15.79
C GLN A 142 -7.75 -9.17 15.42
N ALA A 143 -7.92 -9.60 14.16
CA ALA A 143 -9.15 -10.26 13.71
C ALA A 143 -9.36 -11.64 14.36
N LEU A 144 -8.28 -12.33 14.71
CA LEU A 144 -8.32 -13.63 15.40
C LEU A 144 -8.46 -13.50 16.93
N GLY A 145 -8.31 -12.29 17.48
CA GLY A 145 -8.33 -12.06 18.92
C GLY A 145 -7.11 -12.60 19.65
N GLU A 146 -6.02 -12.88 18.93
CA GLU A 146 -4.72 -13.25 19.49
C GLU A 146 -4.10 -11.95 20.07
N LYS A 147 -3.73 -11.94 21.37
CA LYS A 147 -3.04 -10.82 22.03
C LYS A 147 -1.66 -11.23 22.47
#